data_AF-A0A415RTK3-F1
#
_entry.id   AF-A0A415RTK3-F1
#
_cell.length_a   1.000
_cell.length_b   1.000
_cell.length_c   1.000
_cell.angle_alpha   90.00
_cell.angle_beta   90.00
_cell.angle_gamma   90.00
#
_symmetry.space_group_name_H-M   'P 1'
#
loop_
_entity.id
_entity.type
_entity.pdbx_description
1 polymer ?
#
loop_
_entity_poly.entity_id
_entity_poly.type
_entity_poly.pdbx_seq_one_letter_code
_entity_poly.pdbx_strand_id
1 'polypeptide(L)'
;MGRGGRNVTPRSRIVSVVPHVAVFYSTGVEHCSPVRYCLRFRLDFPKDNWLVLGVPMNEAVPEAPSSVESMAKQGCEKLGLEAFDALVRRARTCRRFDESMRVPREFLLELAELAHLAPCGANAQRLRFHVVSGAEDCARVFDELAWAGALKDWPGPDEGERPTGYIAILAERAVPGKPAAPITDVDTGITAQTMMLAARSATPEVAACMFKAFTPHAIDATGLNNDKYELKLIMAFGIPAETQVIDAIDSNPDGSINYWRDEARVHHVPKRPLADVLL
;
A
#
# COMPACT_ATOMS: atom_id res chain seq x y z
N MET A 1 70.23 3.52 -47.16
CA MET A 1 69.70 4.76 -47.76
C MET A 1 68.21 4.59 -48.01
N GLY A 2 67.39 5.59 -47.68
CA GLY A 2 65.97 5.63 -48.02
C GLY A 2 65.03 5.89 -46.83
N ARG A 3 64.86 7.17 -46.48
CA ARG A 3 63.79 7.66 -45.57
C ARG A 3 62.44 7.66 -46.30
N GLY A 4 61.35 7.47 -45.56
CA GLY A 4 60.01 7.75 -46.07
C GLY A 4 58.95 7.64 -44.97
N GLY A 5 58.65 8.76 -44.31
CA GLY A 5 57.56 8.85 -43.34
C GLY A 5 56.18 8.70 -43.99
N ARG A 6 55.20 8.23 -43.21
CA ARG A 6 53.78 8.39 -43.53
C ARG A 6 52.99 8.83 -42.30
N ASN A 7 52.13 9.80 -42.58
CA ASN A 7 51.31 10.56 -41.67
C ASN A 7 50.29 9.73 -40.90
N VAL A 8 50.11 10.13 -39.65
CA VAL A 8 49.04 9.72 -38.73
C VAL A 8 47.71 10.29 -39.21
N THR A 9 46.71 9.43 -39.39
CA THR A 9 45.29 9.83 -39.41
C THR A 9 44.62 9.20 -38.18
N PRO A 10 44.03 9.99 -37.26
CA PRO A 10 43.35 9.42 -36.11
C PRO A 10 41.97 8.90 -36.53
N ARG A 11 41.77 7.58 -36.40
CA ARG A 11 40.44 6.97 -36.45
C ARG A 11 39.68 7.35 -35.18
N SER A 12 38.50 7.96 -35.34
CA SER A 12 37.53 8.17 -34.28
C SER A 12 37.10 6.82 -33.68
N ARG A 13 37.45 6.57 -32.41
CA ARG A 13 36.88 5.48 -31.63
C ARG A 13 35.65 5.99 -30.90
N ILE A 14 34.49 5.51 -31.32
CA ILE A 14 33.25 5.56 -30.56
C ILE A 14 33.47 4.70 -29.31
N VAL A 15 33.40 5.31 -28.14
CA VAL A 15 33.40 4.61 -26.85
C VAL A 15 31.96 4.54 -26.38
N SER A 16 31.38 3.34 -26.48
CA SER A 16 30.17 2.97 -25.75
C SER A 16 30.58 2.68 -24.30
N VAL A 17 30.10 3.49 -23.35
CA VAL A 17 30.38 3.30 -21.93
C VAL A 17 29.31 2.38 -21.35
N VAL A 18 29.70 1.13 -21.15
CA VAL A 18 29.03 0.18 -20.24
C VAL A 18 29.73 0.33 -18.88
N PRO A 19 29.02 0.59 -17.77
CA PRO A 19 29.68 0.73 -16.47
C PRO A 19 30.01 -0.65 -15.91
N HIS A 20 31.21 -1.15 -16.17
CA HIS A 20 31.83 -2.15 -15.32
C HIS A 20 32.68 -1.45 -14.25
N VAL A 21 32.39 -1.81 -13.00
CA VAL A 21 33.07 -1.44 -11.77
C VAL A 21 34.60 -1.60 -11.92
N ALA A 22 35.34 -0.51 -11.77
CA ALA A 22 36.79 -0.55 -11.61
C ALA A 22 37.12 -0.44 -10.11
N VAL A 23 37.65 -1.52 -9.53
CA VAL A 23 38.20 -1.53 -8.17
C VAL A 23 39.64 -1.05 -8.24
N PHE A 24 39.94 0.08 -7.61
CA PHE A 24 41.31 0.54 -7.37
C PHE A 24 41.66 0.32 -5.89
N TYR A 25 42.71 -0.44 -5.62
CA TYR A 25 43.32 -0.49 -4.29
C TYR A 25 44.39 0.60 -4.20
N SER A 26 44.23 1.54 -3.27
CA SER A 26 45.25 2.51 -2.88
C SER A 26 45.51 2.36 -1.38
N THR A 27 46.75 2.09 -1.01
CA THR A 27 47.22 2.08 0.38
C THR A 27 47.54 3.51 0.79
N GLY A 28 46.55 4.20 1.34
CA GLY A 28 46.70 5.49 1.99
C GLY A 28 45.74 5.55 3.18
N VAL A 29 46.28 5.73 4.38
CA VAL A 29 45.49 5.92 5.61
C VAL A 29 44.89 7.33 5.54
N GLU A 30 43.59 7.41 5.30
CA GLU A 30 42.80 8.63 5.47
C GLU A 30 41.70 8.40 6.51
N HIS A 31 41.63 9.31 7.49
CA HIS A 31 40.58 9.34 8.49
C HIS A 31 39.20 9.47 7.82
N CYS A 32 38.40 8.39 7.88
CA CYS A 32 36.98 8.41 7.53
C CYS A 32 36.21 9.32 8.49
N SER A 33 35.90 10.55 8.06
CA SER A 33 34.76 11.28 8.61
C SER A 33 33.48 10.80 7.92
N PRO A 34 32.37 10.58 8.66
CA PRO A 34 31.12 10.13 8.04
C PRO A 34 30.51 11.29 7.26
N VAL A 35 30.52 11.19 5.93
CA VAL A 35 29.72 12.07 5.06
C VAL A 35 28.25 11.72 5.30
N ARG A 36 27.57 12.51 6.15
CA ARG A 36 26.12 12.49 6.27
C ARG A 36 25.53 12.97 4.95
N TYR A 37 25.00 12.07 4.13
CA TYR A 37 23.99 12.42 3.13
C TYR A 37 22.70 12.76 3.88
N CYS A 38 22.61 13.99 4.41
CA CYS A 38 21.32 14.55 4.75
C CYS A 38 20.61 14.85 3.42
N LEU A 39 19.64 14.01 3.04
CA LEU A 39 18.55 14.44 2.16
C LEU A 39 17.87 15.63 2.83
N ARG A 40 18.31 16.86 2.50
CA ARG A 40 17.57 18.06 2.83
C ARG A 40 16.32 18.05 1.96
N PHE A 41 15.20 17.60 2.51
CA PHE A 41 13.89 18.00 2.01
C PHE A 41 13.85 19.54 2.09
N ARG A 42 14.18 20.24 1.00
CA ARG A 42 13.86 21.67 0.87
C ARG A 42 12.35 21.79 0.72
N LEU A 43 11.66 21.68 1.85
CA LEU A 43 10.44 22.46 2.04
C LEU A 43 10.95 23.88 2.25
N ASP A 44 11.00 24.65 1.16
CA ASP A 44 11.44 26.03 1.17
C ASP A 44 10.51 26.83 2.11
N PHE A 45 10.89 26.93 3.38
CA PHE A 45 10.39 28.00 4.23
C PHE A 45 11.08 29.28 3.76
N PRO A 46 10.35 30.36 3.40
CA PRO A 46 10.94 31.55 2.85
C PRO A 46 11.62 32.34 3.97
N LYS A 47 12.87 32.01 4.26
CA LYS A 47 13.82 32.87 4.95
C LYS A 47 15.09 32.82 4.12
N ASP A 48 15.48 34.00 3.63
CA ASP A 48 16.72 34.28 2.88
C ASP A 48 16.61 34.21 1.34
N ASN A 49 15.85 35.16 0.76
CA ASN A 49 16.01 35.53 -0.64
C ASN A 49 17.03 36.68 -0.74
N TRP A 50 18.32 36.33 -0.85
CA TRP A 50 19.34 37.29 -1.28
C TRP A 50 19.37 37.32 -2.81
N LEU A 51 18.99 38.47 -3.36
CA LEU A 51 19.05 38.93 -4.76
C LEU A 51 19.94 38.11 -5.71
N VAL A 52 19.31 37.33 -6.59
CA VAL A 52 19.85 37.02 -7.92
C VAL A 52 19.00 37.79 -8.94
N LEU A 53 19.56 38.89 -9.44
CA LEU A 53 18.99 39.72 -10.50
C LEU A 53 18.96 38.93 -11.81
N GLY A 54 17.77 38.71 -12.40
CA GLY A 54 17.68 38.27 -13.81
C GLY A 54 16.49 37.44 -14.28
N VAL A 55 15.44 37.20 -13.48
CA VAL A 55 14.24 36.47 -13.94
C VAL A 55 13.04 37.44 -13.97
N PRO A 56 12.21 37.45 -15.04
CA PRO A 56 11.02 38.30 -15.08
C PRO A 56 10.08 37.96 -13.92
N MET A 57 9.72 38.99 -13.15
CA MET A 57 9.00 38.92 -11.88
C MET A 57 7.49 38.73 -12.06
N ASN A 58 7.10 37.74 -12.89
CA ASN A 58 5.70 37.38 -13.16
C ASN A 58 5.39 35.92 -12.76
N GLU A 59 6.26 35.24 -12.03
CA GLU A 59 5.81 34.06 -11.29
C GLU A 59 5.08 34.55 -10.04
N ALA A 60 3.75 34.40 -10.05
CA ALA A 60 2.94 34.62 -8.86
C ALA A 60 3.54 33.80 -7.71
N VAL A 61 3.95 34.47 -6.64
CA VAL A 61 4.32 33.80 -5.40
C VAL A 61 3.14 32.91 -5.02
N PRO A 62 3.30 31.58 -4.91
CA PRO A 62 2.21 30.71 -4.54
C PRO A 62 1.60 31.24 -3.24
N GLU A 63 0.28 31.44 -3.21
CA GLU A 63 -0.41 31.82 -1.97
C GLU A 63 -0.01 30.85 -0.87
N ALA A 64 0.37 31.39 0.29
CA ALA A 64 0.71 30.58 1.44
C ALA A 64 -0.51 29.68 1.74
N PRO A 65 -0.32 28.35 1.85
CA PRO A 65 -1.43 27.43 2.04
C PRO A 65 -2.21 27.80 3.32
N SER A 66 -3.52 27.96 3.16
CA SER A 66 -4.43 28.47 4.20
C SER A 66 -4.85 27.41 5.23
N SER A 67 -4.49 26.14 5.01
CA SER A 67 -4.80 24.98 5.87
C SER A 67 -3.73 23.89 5.77
N VAL A 68 -3.66 23.01 6.77
CA VAL A 68 -2.72 21.86 6.76
C VAL A 68 -3.02 20.89 5.61
N GLU A 69 -4.29 20.78 5.20
CA GLU A 69 -4.72 20.02 4.03
C GLU A 69 -4.17 20.63 2.73
N SER A 70 -4.23 21.96 2.60
CA SER A 70 -3.64 22.66 1.45
C SER A 70 -2.12 22.50 1.42
N MET A 71 -1.45 22.55 2.58
CA MET A 71 -0.01 22.27 2.70
C MET A 71 0.32 20.84 2.23
N ALA A 72 -0.45 19.86 2.69
CA ALA A 72 -0.24 18.46 2.32
C ALA A 72 -0.46 18.23 0.82
N LYS A 73 -1.48 18.86 0.22
CA LYS A 73 -1.75 18.80 -1.22
C LYS A 73 -0.59 19.39 -2.04
N GLN A 74 -0.13 20.59 -1.68
CA GLN A 74 1.05 21.19 -2.32
C GLN A 74 2.30 20.31 -2.17
N GLY A 75 2.47 19.67 -1.01
CA GLY A 75 3.54 18.70 -0.77
C GLY A 75 3.44 17.46 -1.68
N CYS A 76 2.22 16.93 -1.87
CA CYS A 76 1.97 15.81 -2.80
C CYS A 76 2.42 16.16 -4.22
N GLU A 77 2.05 17.34 -4.70
CA GLU A 77 2.42 17.84 -6.05
C GLU A 77 3.93 18.08 -6.15
N LYS A 78 4.53 18.77 -5.18
CA LYS A 78 5.97 19.07 -5.19
C LYS A 78 6.85 17.81 -5.15
N LEU A 79 6.37 16.75 -4.51
CA LEU A 79 7.12 15.50 -4.31
C LEU A 79 6.79 14.42 -5.36
N GLY A 80 5.88 14.68 -6.30
CA GLY A 80 5.51 13.71 -7.34
C GLY A 80 4.75 12.50 -6.79
N LEU A 81 3.91 12.69 -5.77
CA LEU A 81 3.18 11.62 -5.08
C LEU A 81 1.77 11.39 -5.62
N GLU A 82 1.35 12.06 -6.68
CA GLU A 82 -0.03 12.10 -7.17
C GLU A 82 -0.55 10.71 -7.54
N ALA A 83 0.26 9.90 -8.21
CA ALA A 83 -0.12 8.54 -8.58
C ALA A 83 -0.36 7.65 -7.34
N PHE A 84 0.47 7.82 -6.29
CA PHE A 84 0.34 7.08 -5.05
C PHE A 84 -0.81 7.60 -4.19
N ASP A 85 -1.02 8.92 -4.11
CA ASP A 85 -2.19 9.52 -3.47
C ASP A 85 -3.48 9.01 -4.12
N ALA A 86 -3.55 8.99 -5.45
CA ALA A 86 -4.68 8.43 -6.18
C ALA A 86 -4.91 6.95 -5.88
N LEU A 87 -3.85 6.14 -5.75
CA LEU A 87 -3.94 4.74 -5.35
C LEU A 87 -4.48 4.59 -3.92
N VAL A 88 -3.93 5.33 -2.98
CA VAL A 88 -4.37 5.31 -1.57
C VAL A 88 -5.81 5.78 -1.45
N ARG A 89 -6.25 6.80 -2.20
CA ARG A 89 -7.63 7.30 -2.16
C ARG A 89 -8.64 6.28 -2.69
N ARG A 90 -8.32 5.60 -3.80
CA ARG A 90 -9.23 4.62 -4.41
C ARG A 90 -9.16 3.22 -3.78
N ALA A 91 -8.11 2.89 -3.03
CA ALA A 91 -8.01 1.67 -2.23
C ALA A 91 -8.97 1.73 -1.03
N ARG A 92 -10.28 1.63 -1.30
CA ARG A 92 -11.36 1.57 -0.32
C ARG A 92 -11.80 0.13 -0.09
N THR A 93 -12.30 -0.11 1.12
CA THR A 93 -12.89 -1.39 1.47
C THR A 93 -14.08 -1.65 0.55
N CYS A 94 -14.02 -2.74 -0.19
CA CYS A 94 -15.08 -3.18 -1.10
C CYS A 94 -15.78 -4.38 -0.51
N ARG A 95 -17.12 -4.40 -0.52
CA ARG A 95 -17.90 -5.48 0.07
C ARG A 95 -18.89 -6.13 -0.88
N ARG A 96 -18.95 -5.67 -2.13
CA ARG A 96 -19.70 -6.28 -3.22
C ARG A 96 -18.79 -6.42 -4.42
N PHE A 97 -18.74 -7.63 -4.95
CA PHE A 97 -17.81 -8.02 -5.99
C PHE A 97 -18.56 -8.64 -7.16
N ASP A 98 -17.96 -8.75 -8.33
CA ASP A 98 -18.52 -9.57 -9.41
C ASP A 98 -18.11 -11.02 -9.16
N GLU A 99 -19.01 -11.83 -8.58
CA GLU A 99 -18.71 -13.24 -8.25
C GLU A 99 -18.48 -14.10 -9.49
N SER A 100 -18.98 -13.68 -10.66
CA SER A 100 -18.72 -14.37 -11.92
C SER A 100 -17.25 -14.29 -12.37
N MET A 101 -16.52 -13.30 -11.84
CA MET A 101 -15.12 -13.05 -12.15
C MET A 101 -14.22 -13.57 -11.03
N ARG A 102 -13.56 -14.70 -11.28
CA ARG A 102 -12.64 -15.32 -10.31
C ARG A 102 -11.34 -14.54 -10.23
N VAL A 103 -10.90 -14.23 -9.01
CA VAL A 103 -9.52 -13.80 -8.76
C VAL A 103 -8.59 -15.00 -9.00
N PRO A 104 -7.60 -14.91 -9.90
CA PRO A 104 -6.70 -16.02 -10.17
C PRO A 104 -5.85 -16.38 -8.94
N ARG A 105 -5.58 -17.67 -8.74
CA ARG A 105 -4.80 -18.14 -7.58
C ARG A 105 -3.37 -17.59 -7.60
N GLU A 106 -2.77 -17.50 -8.78
CA GLU A 106 -1.46 -16.90 -9.02
C GLU A 106 -1.42 -15.44 -8.59
N PHE A 107 -2.51 -14.70 -8.77
CA PHE A 107 -2.59 -13.32 -8.32
C PHE A 107 -2.60 -13.24 -6.78
N LEU A 108 -3.35 -14.10 -6.10
CA LEU A 108 -3.34 -14.16 -4.64
C LEU A 108 -1.97 -14.57 -4.08
N LEU A 109 -1.23 -15.45 -4.77
CA LEU A 109 0.14 -15.79 -4.41
C LEU A 109 1.08 -14.60 -4.55
N GLU A 110 0.94 -13.82 -5.63
CA GLU A 110 1.73 -12.59 -5.82
C GLU A 110 1.43 -11.58 -4.70
N LEU A 111 0.16 -11.40 -4.32
CA LEU A 111 -0.19 -10.55 -3.17
C LEU A 111 0.48 -11.03 -1.87
N ALA A 112 0.48 -12.35 -1.64
CA ALA A 112 1.15 -12.95 -0.48
C ALA A 112 2.68 -12.75 -0.52
N GLU A 113 3.31 -12.82 -1.70
CA GLU A 113 4.73 -12.54 -1.88
C GLU A 113 5.05 -11.07 -1.56
N LEU A 114 4.25 -10.12 -2.05
CA LEU A 114 4.43 -8.70 -1.74
C LEU A 114 4.25 -8.42 -0.24
N ALA A 115 3.29 -9.08 0.42
CA ALA A 115 3.16 -9.03 1.87
C ALA A 115 4.37 -9.64 2.59
N HIS A 116 4.94 -10.74 2.08
CA HIS A 116 6.12 -11.37 2.65
C HIS A 116 7.35 -10.44 2.67
N LEU A 117 7.47 -9.57 1.66
CA LEU A 117 8.54 -8.57 1.56
C LEU A 117 8.33 -7.33 2.45
N ALA A 118 7.15 -7.16 3.06
CA ALA A 118 6.84 -5.99 3.86
C ALA A 118 7.66 -5.95 5.17
N PRO A 119 8.01 -4.76 5.69
CA PRO A 119 8.77 -4.67 6.94
C PRO A 119 8.01 -5.29 8.11
N CYS A 120 8.74 -5.95 9.01
CA CYS A 120 8.17 -6.53 10.22
C CYS A 120 9.08 -6.33 11.43
N GLY A 121 8.49 -6.41 12.62
CA GLY A 121 9.19 -6.21 13.88
C GLY A 121 10.39 -7.14 14.05
N ALA A 122 11.57 -6.54 14.25
CA ALA A 122 12.85 -7.24 14.35
C ALA A 122 13.19 -8.14 13.15
N ASN A 123 12.60 -7.87 11.97
CA ASN A 123 12.71 -8.70 10.77
C ASN A 123 12.36 -10.19 11.00
N ALA A 124 11.51 -10.46 11.98
CA ALA A 124 11.32 -11.82 12.48
C ALA A 124 10.39 -12.69 11.62
N GLN A 125 9.65 -12.08 10.68
CA GLN A 125 8.85 -12.79 9.67
C GLN A 125 7.93 -13.87 10.28
N ARG A 126 7.24 -13.49 11.36
CA ARG A 126 6.40 -14.41 12.17
C ARG A 126 5.06 -14.74 11.53
N LEU A 127 4.64 -13.96 10.54
CA LEU A 127 3.38 -14.15 9.85
C LEU A 127 3.45 -15.31 8.87
N ARG A 128 2.29 -15.92 8.61
CA ARG A 128 2.05 -16.92 7.59
C ARG A 128 0.84 -16.49 6.78
N PHE A 129 0.81 -16.84 5.50
CA PHE A 129 -0.28 -16.49 4.59
C PHE A 129 -0.87 -17.77 4.02
N HIS A 130 -2.19 -17.89 4.07
CA HIS A 130 -2.90 -19.02 3.49
C HIS A 130 -3.87 -18.52 2.42
N VAL A 131 -3.61 -18.93 1.17
CA VAL A 131 -4.40 -18.55 -0.01
C VAL A 131 -5.58 -19.50 -0.17
N VAL A 132 -6.78 -18.94 -0.24
CA VAL A 132 -8.03 -19.65 -0.52
C VAL A 132 -8.58 -19.17 -1.85
N SER A 133 -8.78 -20.09 -2.79
CA SER A 133 -9.19 -19.77 -4.18
C SER A 133 -10.16 -20.77 -4.79
N GLY A 134 -10.39 -21.93 -4.16
CA GLY A 134 -11.42 -22.89 -4.56
C GLY A 134 -12.81 -22.36 -4.26
N ALA A 135 -13.80 -22.64 -5.11
CA ALA A 135 -15.16 -22.10 -4.94
C ALA A 135 -15.80 -22.57 -3.62
N GLU A 136 -15.70 -23.86 -3.31
CA GLU A 136 -16.22 -24.41 -2.06
C GLU A 136 -15.49 -23.87 -0.83
N ASP A 137 -14.16 -23.74 -0.88
CA ASP A 137 -13.39 -23.16 0.23
C ASP A 137 -13.74 -21.69 0.44
N CYS A 138 -13.91 -20.92 -0.64
CA CYS A 138 -14.32 -19.52 -0.59
C CYS A 138 -15.69 -19.36 0.06
N ALA A 139 -16.64 -20.25 -0.26
CA ALA A 139 -17.96 -20.28 0.38
C ALA A 139 -17.86 -20.60 1.87
N ARG A 140 -17.06 -21.62 2.26
CA ARG A 140 -16.81 -21.94 3.67
C ARG A 140 -16.23 -20.76 4.44
N VAL A 141 -15.25 -20.05 3.87
CA VAL A 141 -14.67 -18.86 4.52
C VAL A 141 -15.70 -17.73 4.60
N PHE A 142 -16.50 -17.53 3.54
CA PHE A 142 -17.53 -16.48 3.48
C PHE A 142 -18.51 -16.55 4.66
N ASP A 143 -19.01 -17.76 4.94
CA ASP A 143 -20.01 -18.02 5.97
C ASP A 143 -19.52 -17.68 7.39
N GLU A 144 -18.20 -17.58 7.57
CA GLU A 144 -17.58 -17.26 8.86
C GLU A 144 -17.31 -15.76 9.08
N LEU A 145 -17.65 -14.91 8.10
CA LEU A 145 -17.36 -13.47 8.13
C LEU A 145 -18.59 -12.65 8.54
N ALA A 146 -18.37 -11.65 9.41
CA ALA A 146 -19.38 -10.65 9.74
C ALA A 146 -19.17 -9.37 8.91
N TRP A 147 -20.20 -8.99 8.14
CA TRP A 147 -20.13 -7.90 7.18
C TRP A 147 -20.69 -6.58 7.73
N ALA A 148 -19.96 -5.50 7.48
CA ALA A 148 -20.42 -4.11 7.59
C ALA A 148 -21.30 -3.75 8.82
N GLY A 149 -20.77 -3.92 10.03
CA GLY A 149 -21.54 -3.72 11.27
C GLY A 149 -22.23 -2.36 11.50
N ALA A 150 -21.92 -1.31 10.71
CA ALA A 150 -22.70 -0.06 10.76
C ALA A 150 -24.00 -0.12 9.91
N LEU A 151 -24.08 -1.02 8.92
CA LEU A 151 -25.26 -1.24 8.07
C LEU A 151 -26.11 -2.35 8.67
N LYS A 152 -26.93 -2.01 9.67
CA LYS A 152 -27.69 -2.98 10.49
C LYS A 152 -28.65 -3.87 9.70
N ASP A 153 -29.20 -3.34 8.61
CA ASP A 153 -30.19 -4.03 7.77
C ASP A 153 -29.57 -4.78 6.58
N TRP A 154 -28.23 -4.84 6.50
CA TRP A 154 -27.52 -5.49 5.41
C TRP A 154 -26.63 -6.63 5.92
N PRO A 155 -26.99 -7.91 5.68
CA PRO A 155 -26.27 -9.06 6.24
C PRO A 155 -24.89 -9.31 5.59
N GLY A 156 -24.63 -8.69 4.43
CA GLY A 156 -23.46 -8.95 3.60
C GLY A 156 -23.84 -9.05 2.12
N PRO A 157 -22.87 -9.27 1.23
CA PRO A 157 -23.16 -9.42 -0.20
C PRO A 157 -23.98 -10.69 -0.47
N ASP A 158 -24.95 -10.56 -1.36
CA ASP A 158 -25.76 -11.67 -1.84
C ASP A 158 -24.94 -12.60 -2.76
N GLU A 159 -25.47 -13.78 -3.06
CA GLU A 159 -24.92 -14.62 -4.14
C GLU A 159 -24.91 -13.84 -5.46
N GLY A 160 -23.81 -13.91 -6.20
CA GLY A 160 -23.49 -13.03 -7.31
C GLY A 160 -22.64 -11.83 -6.92
N GLU A 161 -22.65 -11.41 -5.65
CA GLU A 161 -21.88 -10.27 -5.13
C GLU A 161 -20.67 -10.66 -4.24
N ARG A 162 -20.40 -11.96 -4.06
CA ARG A 162 -19.39 -12.45 -3.09
C ARG A 162 -17.96 -12.40 -3.62
N PRO A 163 -16.96 -12.22 -2.74
CA PRO A 163 -15.55 -12.29 -3.13
C PRO A 163 -15.16 -13.71 -3.60
N THR A 164 -14.21 -13.78 -4.53
CA THR A 164 -13.81 -15.03 -5.20
C THR A 164 -12.39 -15.47 -4.85
N GLY A 165 -11.72 -14.79 -3.92
CA GLY A 165 -10.43 -15.16 -3.37
C GLY A 165 -10.24 -14.61 -1.97
N TYR A 166 -9.48 -15.34 -1.14
CA TYR A 166 -9.12 -14.89 0.19
C TYR A 166 -7.66 -15.17 0.52
N ILE A 167 -7.11 -14.36 1.42
CA ILE A 167 -5.84 -14.64 2.08
C ILE A 167 -6.07 -14.52 3.58
N ALA A 168 -5.91 -15.63 4.30
CA ALA A 168 -5.84 -15.63 5.75
C ALA A 168 -4.41 -15.25 6.17
N ILE A 169 -4.29 -14.19 6.98
CA ILE A 169 -3.05 -13.77 7.63
C ILE A 169 -3.03 -14.39 9.02
N LEU A 170 -2.00 -15.18 9.29
CA LEU A 170 -1.84 -15.94 10.52
C LEU A 170 -0.53 -15.58 11.21
N ALA A 171 -0.45 -15.88 12.50
CA ALA A 171 0.81 -15.91 13.24
C ALA A 171 1.02 -17.30 13.85
N GLU A 172 2.26 -17.76 13.88
CA GLU A 172 2.60 -18.98 14.64
C GLU A 172 2.45 -18.72 16.14
N ARG A 173 1.80 -19.66 16.83
CA ARG A 173 1.73 -19.65 18.29
C ARG A 173 3.06 -20.10 18.86
N ALA A 174 3.60 -19.34 19.81
CA ALA A 174 4.81 -19.75 20.53
C ALA A 174 4.55 -20.98 21.43
N VAL A 175 3.34 -21.07 21.98
CA VAL A 175 2.85 -22.17 22.82
C VAL A 175 1.39 -22.45 22.42
N PRO A 176 0.98 -23.72 22.28
CA PRO A 176 -0.41 -24.06 22.00
C PRO A 176 -1.39 -23.36 22.97
N GLY A 177 -2.46 -22.79 22.43
CA GLY A 177 -3.48 -22.06 23.21
C GLY A 177 -3.04 -20.70 23.77
N LYS A 178 -1.83 -20.20 23.46
CA LYS A 178 -1.41 -18.83 23.82
C LYS A 178 -1.47 -17.88 22.62
N PRO A 179 -1.73 -16.58 22.86
CA PRO A 179 -1.70 -15.59 21.79
C PRO A 179 -0.29 -15.45 21.22
N ALA A 180 -0.21 -15.13 19.94
CA ALA A 180 1.04 -14.78 19.27
C ALA A 180 1.62 -13.46 19.84
N ALA A 181 2.89 -13.21 19.54
CA ALA A 181 3.57 -11.99 20.00
C ALA A 181 2.78 -10.73 19.56
N PRO A 182 2.54 -9.73 20.44
CA PRO A 182 1.72 -8.57 20.11
C PRO A 182 2.16 -7.79 18.87
N ILE A 183 3.47 -7.81 18.57
CA ILE A 183 4.02 -7.18 17.36
C ILE A 183 3.39 -7.72 16.06
N THR A 184 2.89 -8.96 16.10
CA THR A 184 2.21 -9.57 14.95
C THR A 184 0.94 -8.83 14.55
N ASP A 185 0.29 -8.08 15.45
CA ASP A 185 -0.87 -7.26 15.09
C ASP A 185 -0.46 -6.05 14.24
N VAL A 186 0.69 -5.43 14.54
CA VAL A 186 1.27 -4.35 13.73
C VAL A 186 1.73 -4.88 12.37
N ASP A 187 2.48 -6.00 12.37
CA ASP A 187 2.93 -6.65 11.15
C ASP A 187 1.74 -7.06 10.26
N THR A 188 0.63 -7.49 10.86
CA THR A 188 -0.62 -7.84 10.15
C THR A 188 -1.20 -6.62 9.44
N GLY A 189 -1.25 -5.45 10.09
CA GLY A 189 -1.74 -4.22 9.46
C GLY A 189 -0.88 -3.78 8.28
N ILE A 190 0.45 -3.86 8.43
CA ILE A 190 1.41 -3.52 7.36
C ILE A 190 1.17 -4.42 6.13
N THR A 191 1.19 -5.73 6.34
CA THR A 191 1.05 -6.72 5.26
C THR A 191 -0.31 -6.65 4.59
N ALA A 192 -1.39 -6.46 5.36
CA ALA A 192 -2.73 -6.29 4.82
C ALA A 192 -2.84 -5.04 3.94
N GLN A 193 -2.31 -3.91 4.40
CA GLN A 193 -2.32 -2.68 3.60
C GLN A 193 -1.48 -2.81 2.34
N THR A 194 -0.33 -3.48 2.40
CA THR A 194 0.49 -3.79 1.21
C THR A 194 -0.32 -4.56 0.18
N MET A 195 -1.01 -5.64 0.59
CA MET A 195 -1.86 -6.43 -0.32
C MET A 195 -3.02 -5.61 -0.90
N MET A 196 -3.66 -4.77 -0.10
CA MET A 196 -4.77 -3.94 -0.56
C MET A 196 -4.33 -2.93 -1.63
N LEU A 197 -3.18 -2.28 -1.43
CA LEU A 197 -2.63 -1.33 -2.40
C LEU A 197 -2.16 -2.06 -3.67
N ALA A 198 -1.51 -3.21 -3.53
CA ALA A 198 -1.09 -4.04 -4.66
C ALA A 198 -2.29 -4.49 -5.50
N ALA A 199 -3.34 -5.02 -4.85
CA ALA A 199 -4.58 -5.43 -5.50
C ALA A 199 -5.21 -4.28 -6.31
N ARG A 200 -5.25 -3.07 -5.73
CA ARG A 200 -5.83 -1.89 -6.39
C ARG A 200 -4.94 -1.27 -7.46
N SER A 201 -3.67 -1.64 -7.52
CA SER A 201 -2.74 -1.20 -8.57
C SER A 201 -2.75 -2.11 -9.81
N ALA A 202 -3.32 -3.31 -9.70
CA ALA A 202 -3.36 -4.30 -10.77
C ALA A 202 -4.27 -3.90 -11.94
N THR A 203 -4.09 -4.58 -13.08
CA THR A 203 -4.93 -4.42 -14.27
C THR A 203 -5.41 -5.82 -14.73
N PRO A 204 -6.71 -6.12 -14.67
CA PRO A 204 -7.79 -5.29 -14.10
C PRO A 204 -7.62 -5.05 -12.59
N GLU A 205 -8.24 -3.98 -12.08
CA GLU A 205 -8.19 -3.69 -10.64
C GLU A 205 -8.90 -4.79 -9.84
N VAL A 206 -8.31 -5.18 -8.72
CA VAL A 206 -8.93 -6.03 -7.71
C VAL A 206 -9.15 -5.20 -6.45
N ALA A 207 -10.32 -5.34 -5.85
CA ALA A 207 -10.64 -4.69 -4.59
C ALA A 207 -10.58 -5.69 -3.43
N ALA A 208 -10.52 -5.17 -2.20
CA ALA A 208 -10.38 -6.01 -1.02
C ALA A 208 -11.21 -5.52 0.19
N CYS A 209 -11.46 -6.44 1.11
CA CYS A 209 -11.96 -6.16 2.46
C CYS A 209 -11.15 -6.90 3.50
N MET A 210 -10.82 -6.21 4.60
CA MET A 210 -10.09 -6.75 5.74
C MET A 210 -11.06 -7.11 6.86
N PHE A 211 -11.01 -8.35 7.33
CA PHE A 211 -11.86 -8.88 8.37
C PHE A 211 -11.08 -9.21 9.63
N LYS A 212 -11.46 -8.53 10.72
CA LYS A 212 -11.22 -9.00 12.08
C LYS A 212 -12.49 -9.56 12.75
N ALA A 213 -13.65 -9.27 12.16
CA ALA A 213 -14.94 -9.79 12.57
C ALA A 213 -15.21 -11.11 11.83
N PHE A 214 -14.83 -12.21 12.46
CA PHE A 214 -15.08 -13.57 11.99
C PHE A 214 -15.34 -14.48 13.19
N THR A 215 -16.01 -15.61 12.98
CA THR A 215 -16.28 -16.55 14.07
C THR A 215 -15.01 -17.30 14.50
N PRO A 216 -14.99 -17.93 15.70
CA PRO A 216 -13.91 -18.83 16.08
C PRO A 216 -13.65 -20.00 15.12
N HIS A 217 -14.64 -20.39 14.29
CA HIS A 217 -14.54 -21.48 13.31
C HIS A 217 -13.88 -21.07 12.00
N ALA A 218 -13.62 -19.78 11.78
CA ALA A 218 -13.01 -19.28 10.55
C ALA A 218 -11.65 -19.95 10.22
N ILE A 219 -10.86 -20.31 11.24
CA ILE A 219 -9.61 -21.03 11.02
C ILE A 219 -9.85 -22.48 10.58
N ASP A 220 -10.88 -23.13 11.11
CA ASP A 220 -11.26 -24.50 10.74
C ASP A 220 -11.81 -24.53 9.31
N ALA A 221 -12.55 -23.50 8.91
CA ALA A 221 -13.04 -23.32 7.52
C ALA A 221 -11.90 -23.24 6.49
N THR A 222 -10.70 -22.80 6.91
CA THR A 222 -9.49 -22.82 6.08
C THR A 222 -8.70 -24.14 6.14
N GLY A 223 -9.13 -25.11 6.96
CA GLY A 223 -8.44 -26.39 7.15
C GLY A 223 -7.11 -26.28 7.90
N LEU A 224 -6.90 -25.20 8.65
CA LEU A 224 -5.64 -24.92 9.35
C LEU A 224 -5.68 -25.38 10.81
N ASN A 225 -4.51 -25.75 11.34
CA ASN A 225 -4.37 -26.18 12.73
C ASN A 225 -4.37 -24.97 13.69
N ASN A 226 -5.46 -24.81 14.46
CA ASN A 226 -5.64 -23.73 15.43
C ASN A 226 -4.70 -23.81 16.65
N ASP A 227 -4.17 -24.98 16.99
CA ASP A 227 -3.16 -25.11 18.05
C ASP A 227 -1.79 -24.57 17.62
N LYS A 228 -1.52 -24.58 16.30
CA LYS A 228 -0.26 -24.09 15.73
C LYS A 228 -0.36 -22.64 15.29
N TYR A 229 -1.51 -22.21 14.80
CA TYR A 229 -1.69 -20.90 14.19
C TYR A 229 -2.78 -20.09 14.88
N GLU A 230 -2.55 -18.79 15.00
CA GLU A 230 -3.57 -17.82 15.35
C GLU A 230 -3.98 -17.07 14.08
N LEU A 231 -5.27 -17.07 13.76
CA LEU A 231 -5.82 -16.26 12.67
C LEU A 231 -5.84 -14.78 13.11
N LYS A 232 -5.03 -13.95 12.44
CA LYS A 232 -4.91 -12.52 12.75
C LYS A 232 -5.93 -11.70 11.97
N LEU A 233 -6.05 -11.94 10.67
CA LEU A 233 -6.94 -11.22 9.76
C LEU A 233 -7.31 -12.11 8.56
N ILE A 234 -8.51 -11.97 8.01
CA ILE A 234 -8.85 -12.52 6.68
C ILE A 234 -9.00 -11.36 5.71
N MET A 235 -8.34 -11.45 4.56
CA MET A 235 -8.56 -10.53 3.46
C MET A 235 -9.41 -11.20 2.38
N ALA A 236 -10.54 -10.60 2.03
CA ALA A 236 -11.37 -10.99 0.90
C ALA A 236 -10.98 -10.15 -0.33
N PHE A 237 -10.95 -10.78 -1.51
CA PHE A 237 -10.58 -10.17 -2.78
C PHE A 237 -11.60 -10.51 -3.87
N GLY A 238 -11.85 -9.55 -4.76
CA GLY A 238 -12.73 -9.72 -5.91
C GLY A 238 -12.68 -8.55 -6.86
N ILE A 239 -13.25 -8.71 -8.05
CA ILE A 239 -13.48 -7.60 -8.96
C ILE A 239 -14.58 -6.71 -8.35
N PRO A 240 -14.36 -5.40 -8.15
CA PRO A 240 -15.33 -4.55 -7.46
C PRO A 240 -16.63 -4.41 -8.25
N ALA A 241 -17.77 -4.58 -7.58
CA ALA A 241 -19.13 -4.36 -8.11
C ALA A 241 -19.89 -3.25 -7.35
N GLU A 242 -19.15 -2.34 -6.70
CA GLU A 242 -19.72 -1.16 -6.06
C GLU A 242 -18.80 0.05 -6.19
N THR A 243 -19.39 1.23 -6.08
CA THR A 243 -18.66 2.51 -6.01
C THR A 243 -18.46 2.90 -4.54
N GLN A 244 -17.25 3.30 -4.17
CA GLN A 244 -16.96 3.89 -2.86
C GLN A 244 -16.41 5.30 -3.03
N VAL A 245 -16.84 6.22 -2.17
CA VAL A 245 -16.36 7.60 -2.12
C VAL A 245 -15.90 7.96 -0.72
N ILE A 246 -14.92 8.86 -0.66
CA ILE A 246 -14.47 9.45 0.60
C ILE A 246 -15.24 10.74 0.78
N ASP A 247 -15.83 10.90 1.95
CA ASP A 247 -16.53 12.10 2.34
C ASP A 247 -15.77 12.83 3.44
N ALA A 248 -15.89 14.16 3.46
CA ALA A 248 -15.54 14.91 4.65
C ALA A 248 -16.50 14.52 5.77
N ILE A 249 -16.04 14.41 7.01
CA ILE A 249 -16.91 14.00 8.12
C ILE A 249 -18.14 14.91 8.27
N ASP A 250 -18.00 16.19 7.96
CA ASP A 250 -19.06 17.20 8.05
C ASP A 250 -20.18 17.01 7.02
N SER A 251 -19.95 16.22 5.95
CA SER A 251 -21.01 15.88 5.00
C SER A 251 -21.81 14.66 5.42
N ASN A 252 -21.47 14.00 6.54
CA ASN A 252 -22.32 12.97 7.13
C ASN A 252 -23.48 13.63 7.89
N PRO A 253 -24.76 13.33 7.56
CA PRO A 253 -25.91 13.97 8.20
C PRO A 253 -25.96 13.86 9.73
N ASP A 254 -25.32 12.84 10.32
CA ASP A 254 -25.26 12.63 11.77
C ASP A 254 -23.90 13.02 12.40
N GLY A 255 -22.97 13.54 11.61
CA GLY A 255 -21.60 13.90 12.03
C GLY A 255 -20.74 12.70 12.48
N SER A 256 -21.19 11.47 12.26
CA SER A 256 -20.48 10.27 12.67
C SER A 256 -19.40 9.84 11.68
N ILE A 257 -18.52 8.95 12.12
CA ILE A 257 -17.56 8.27 11.23
C ILE A 257 -18.15 7.01 10.58
N ASN A 258 -19.42 6.70 10.82
CA ASN A 258 -20.04 5.50 10.28
C ASN A 258 -20.18 5.66 8.77
N TYR A 259 -19.75 4.64 8.04
CA TYR A 259 -20.04 4.55 6.63
C TYR A 259 -21.53 4.30 6.40
N TRP A 260 -22.04 4.78 5.28
CA TRP A 260 -23.44 4.64 4.90
C TRP A 260 -23.56 4.32 3.40
N ARG A 261 -24.80 4.11 2.93
CA ARG A 261 -25.09 3.92 1.51
C ARG A 261 -26.23 4.84 1.10
N ASP A 262 -26.08 5.48 -0.05
CA ASP A 262 -27.12 6.32 -0.63
C ASP A 262 -28.15 5.49 -1.42
N GLU A 263 -29.15 6.16 -1.98
CA GLU A 263 -30.20 5.53 -2.80
C GLU A 263 -29.63 4.88 -4.07
N ALA A 264 -28.50 5.38 -4.59
CA ALA A 264 -27.77 4.80 -5.72
C ALA A 264 -26.84 3.64 -5.31
N ARG A 265 -26.85 3.23 -4.03
CA ARG A 265 -25.98 2.21 -3.43
C ARG A 265 -24.48 2.55 -3.49
N VAL A 266 -24.12 3.84 -3.64
CA VAL A 266 -22.75 4.33 -3.45
C VAL A 266 -22.38 4.20 -1.98
N HIS A 267 -21.19 3.68 -1.70
CA HIS A 267 -20.69 3.51 -0.35
C HIS A 267 -19.90 4.73 0.09
N HIS A 268 -20.47 5.49 1.03
CA HIS A 268 -19.92 6.72 1.56
C HIS A 268 -19.06 6.44 2.79
N VAL A 269 -17.81 6.90 2.77
CA VAL A 269 -16.82 6.65 3.84
C VAL A 269 -16.33 7.98 4.40
N PRO A 270 -16.94 8.48 5.49
CA PRO A 270 -16.50 9.69 6.16
C PRO A 270 -15.07 9.57 6.68
N LYS A 271 -14.25 10.59 6.45
CA LYS A 271 -12.90 10.72 7.00
C LYS A 271 -12.78 12.03 7.77
N ARG A 272 -12.14 11.93 8.95
CA ARG A 272 -11.73 13.11 9.72
C ARG A 272 -10.82 13.99 8.88
N PRO A 273 -10.91 15.33 9.03
CA PRO A 273 -9.96 16.24 8.39
C PRO A 273 -8.54 15.95 8.90
N LEU A 274 -7.53 16.36 8.11
CA LEU A 274 -6.13 16.15 8.47
C LEU A 274 -5.78 16.91 9.75
N ALA A 275 -6.32 18.12 9.92
CA ALA A 275 -6.16 18.95 11.11
C ALA A 275 -6.55 18.22 12.42
N ASP A 276 -7.54 17.33 12.39
CA ASP A 276 -8.02 16.61 13.58
C ASP A 276 -7.13 15.42 13.98
N VAL A 277 -6.31 14.91 13.06
CA VAL A 277 -5.46 13.73 13.28
C VAL A 277 -3.99 14.09 13.51
N LEU A 278 -3.63 15.36 13.38
CA LEU A 278 -2.33 15.91 13.75
C LEU A 278 -2.41 16.52 15.16
N LEU A 279 -1.36 16.35 15.96
CA LEU A 279 -1.25 16.85 17.34
C LEU A 279 -0.11 17.87 17.47
#